data_AF-A0A945BVZ8-F1
#
_entry.id   AF-A0A945BVZ8-F1
#
_cell.length_a   1.000
_cell.length_b   1.000
_cell.length_c   1.000
_cell.angle_alpha   90.00
_cell.angle_beta   90.00
_cell.angle_gamma   90.00
#
_symmetry.space_group_name_H-M   'P 1'
#
loop_
_entity.id
_entity.type
_entity.pdbx_description
1 polymer ?
#
loop_
_entity_poly.entity_id
_entity_poly.type
_entity_poly.pdbx_seq_one_letter_code
_entity_poly.pdbx_strand_id
1 'polypeptide(L)' 'MFERKDIAELKKDIVLDVELFDSNLKLHTRWGTFSPRALDDGTKLLMKYFSADIDDVCLDLGCGYGPIGLA' A
#
# COMPACT_ATOMS: atom_id res chain seq x y z
N MET A 1 -8.77 1.93 22.75
CA MET A 1 -9.58 2.91 21.99
C MET A 1 -8.79 4.20 21.95
N PHE A 2 -8.73 4.89 20.80
CA PHE A 2 -7.97 6.14 20.67
C PHE A 2 -8.78 7.34 21.15
N GLU A 3 -8.10 8.32 21.73
CA GLU A 3 -8.66 9.60 22.19
C GLU A 3 -8.22 10.76 21.29
N ARG A 4 -8.85 11.94 21.44
CA ARG A 4 -8.48 13.13 20.64
C ARG A 4 -7.01 13.53 20.77
N LYS A 5 -6.39 13.29 21.93
CA LYS A 5 -4.97 13.58 22.17
C LYS A 5 -4.04 12.73 21.30
N ASP A 6 -4.49 11.56 20.84
CA ASP A 6 -3.69 10.63 20.04
C ASP A 6 -3.63 11.01 18.55
N ILE A 7 -4.48 11.94 18.10
CA ILE A 7 -4.61 12.30 16.67
C ILE A 7 -3.28 12.73 16.06
N ALA A 8 -2.45 13.48 16.80
CA ALA A 8 -1.16 13.94 16.29
C ALA A 8 -0.22 12.76 15.99
N GLU A 9 -0.22 11.73 16.84
CA GLU A 9 0.58 10.52 16.64
C GLU A 9 0.01 9.65 15.51
N LEU A 10 -1.33 9.49 15.45
CA LEU A 10 -1.97 8.69 14.40
C LEU A 10 -1.76 9.27 12.99
N LYS A 11 -1.51 10.57 12.86
CA LYS A 11 -1.22 11.23 11.58
C LYS A 11 0.21 11.02 11.09
N LYS A 12 1.13 10.54 11.93
CA LYS A 12 2.50 10.24 11.50
C LYS A 12 2.50 9.06 10.55
N ASP A 13 3.46 9.07 9.64
CA ASP A 13 3.63 7.99 8.70
C ASP A 13 4.06 6.70 9.41
N ILE A 14 3.56 5.59 8.90
CA ILE A 14 4.05 4.25 9.17
C ILE A 14 4.83 3.84 7.91
N VAL A 15 6.11 3.54 8.09
CA VAL A 15 7.00 3.16 7.00
C VAL A 15 7.04 1.64 6.91
N LEU A 16 6.77 1.11 5.71
CA LEU A 16 6.78 -0.31 5.40
C LEU A 16 7.83 -0.60 4.33
N ASP A 17 8.67 -1.60 4.57
CA ASP A 17 9.50 -2.20 3.53
C ASP A 17 8.73 -3.41 2.99
N VAL A 18 8.43 -3.40 1.69
CA VAL A 18 7.64 -4.45 1.04
C VAL A 18 8.33 -4.94 -0.23
N GLU A 19 8.18 -6.23 -0.49
CA GLU A 19 8.56 -6.86 -1.74
C GLU A 19 7.27 -7.21 -2.50
N LEU A 20 7.15 -6.73 -3.72
CA LEU A 20 6.01 -6.97 -4.59
C LEU A 20 6.52 -7.12 -6.02
N PHE A 21 6.15 -8.22 -6.69
CA PHE A 21 6.88 -8.69 -7.87
C PHE A 21 8.39 -8.79 -7.59
N ASP A 22 9.22 -8.18 -8.43
CA ASP A 22 10.67 -8.11 -8.30
C ASP A 22 11.13 -6.74 -7.75
N SER A 23 10.19 -5.94 -7.22
CA SER A 23 10.41 -4.59 -6.72
C SER A 23 10.47 -4.56 -5.19
N ASN A 24 11.54 -3.99 -4.64
CA ASN A 24 11.64 -3.66 -3.21
C ASN A 24 11.24 -2.20 -3.00
N LEU A 25 10.13 -1.96 -2.31
CA LEU A 25 9.55 -0.64 -2.12
C LEU A 25 9.55 -0.24 -0.64
N LYS A 26 9.90 1.02 -0.37
CA LYS A 26 9.67 1.67 0.91
C LYS A 26 8.43 2.54 0.82
N LEU A 27 7.32 2.05 1.38
CA LEU A 27 6.02 2.71 1.32
C LEU A 27 5.72 3.46 2.60
N HIS A 28 5.16 4.66 2.44
CA HIS A 28 4.69 5.49 3.54
C HIS A 28 3.16 5.41 3.60
N THR A 29 2.64 4.95 4.73
CA THR A 29 1.19 4.85 4.99
C THR A 29 0.84 5.68 6.23
N ARG A 30 -0.43 5.79 6.59
CA ARG A 30 -0.85 6.38 7.87
C ARG A 30 -2.22 5.87 8.31
N TRP A 31 -2.57 6.07 9.57
CA TRP A 31 -3.95 5.80 9.99
C TRP A 31 -4.96 6.60 9.17
N GLY A 32 -5.99 5.91 8.66
CA GLY A 32 -6.97 6.47 7.73
C GLY A 32 -6.78 6.03 6.28
N THR A 33 -5.66 5.40 5.92
CA THR A 33 -5.55 4.60 4.70
C THR A 33 -5.99 3.16 4.94
N PHE A 34 -6.33 2.44 3.87
CA PHE A 34 -6.55 0.99 3.94
C PHE A 34 -5.24 0.28 4.33
N SER A 35 -5.35 -0.79 5.13
CA SER A 35 -4.24 -1.62 5.64
C SER A 35 -2.93 -0.86 5.94
N PRO A 36 -2.91 0.11 6.86
CA PRO A 36 -1.75 1.00 7.02
C PRO A 36 -0.53 0.31 7.63
N ARG A 37 -0.70 -0.82 8.32
CA ARG A 37 0.39 -1.46 9.07
C ARG A 37 1.13 -2.55 8.31
N ALA A 38 0.60 -2.98 7.17
CA ALA A 38 1.16 -4.05 6.35
C ALA A 38 0.49 -4.07 4.99
N LEU A 39 1.14 -4.66 4.00
CA LEU A 39 0.48 -5.00 2.75
C LEU A 39 -0.66 -6.00 3.00
N ASP A 40 -1.85 -5.67 2.48
CA ASP A 40 -3.03 -6.52 2.58
C ASP A 40 -2.83 -7.86 1.86
N ASP A 41 -3.37 -8.94 2.43
CA ASP A 41 -3.20 -10.28 1.87
C ASP A 41 -3.96 -10.45 0.53
N GLY A 42 -5.06 -9.72 0.34
CA GLY A 42 -5.77 -9.64 -0.93
C GLY A 42 -4.94 -8.95 -2.00
N THR A 43 -4.24 -7.87 -1.67
CA THR A 43 -3.27 -7.23 -2.58
C THR A 43 -2.16 -8.20 -2.99
N LYS A 44 -1.56 -8.94 -2.04
CA LYS A 44 -0.54 -9.95 -2.36
C LYS A 44 -1.08 -11.04 -3.28
N LEU A 45 -2.29 -11.53 -3.01
CA LEU A 45 -2.93 -12.57 -3.80
C LEU A 45 -3.23 -12.08 -5.23
N LEU A 46 -3.75 -10.85 -5.38
CA LEU A 46 -3.97 -10.23 -6.68
C LEU A 46 -2.67 -10.17 -7.47
N MET A 47 -1.61 -9.63 -6.88
CA MET A 47 -0.32 -9.44 -7.55
C MET A 47 0.34 -10.76 -7.94
N LYS A 48 0.14 -11.83 -7.16
CA LYS A 48 0.63 -13.18 -7.51
C LYS A 48 0.09 -13.69 -8.86
N TYR A 49 -1.10 -13.25 -9.27
CA TYR A 49 -1.74 -13.70 -10.51
C TYR A 49 -1.90 -12.58 -11.54
N PHE A 50 -1.51 -11.35 -11.20
CA PHE A 50 -1.57 -10.21 -12.11
C PHE A 50 -0.40 -10.26 -13.08
N SER A 51 -0.65 -9.85 -14.32
CA SER A 51 0.35 -9.66 -15.36
C SER A 51 -0.11 -8.52 -16.26
N ALA A 52 0.83 -7.67 -16.65
CA ALA A 52 0.64 -6.62 -17.65
C ALA A 52 1.90 -6.52 -18.49
N ASP A 53 1.74 -6.14 -19.76
CA ASP A 53 2.86 -5.86 -20.65
C ASP A 53 3.29 -4.39 -20.56
N ILE A 54 4.50 -4.08 -21.04
CA ILE A 54 5.07 -2.72 -20.96
C ILE A 54 4.24 -1.65 -21.69
N ASP A 55 3.46 -2.07 -22.69
CA ASP A 55 2.61 -1.20 -23.51
C ASP A 55 1.15 -1.14 -23.01
N ASP A 56 0.81 -1.89 -21.95
CA ASP A 56 -0.53 -1.88 -21.38
C ASP A 56 -0.82 -0.57 -20.65
N VAL A 57 -2.02 -0.05 -20.88
CA VAL A 57 -2.53 1.12 -20.14
C VAL A 57 -3.30 0.63 -18.91
N CYS A 58 -2.66 0.69 -17.75
CA CYS A 58 -3.24 0.23 -16.48
C CYS A 58 -3.88 1.37 -15.68
N LEU A 59 -4.93 1.05 -14.92
CA LEU A 59 -5.57 1.94 -13.94
C LEU A 59 -5.66 1.26 -12.57
N ASP A 60 -4.96 1.82 -11.58
CA ASP A 60 -5.06 1.38 -10.19
C ASP A 60 -6.19 2.16 -9.47
N LEU A 61 -7.40 1.58 -9.51
CA LEU A 61 -8.59 2.20 -8.93
C LEU A 61 -8.67 1.90 -7.43
N GLY A 62 -8.68 2.96 -6.62
CA GLY A 62 -8.67 2.81 -5.17
C GLY A 62 -7.29 2.43 -4.63
N CYS A 63 -6.24 2.95 -5.27
CA CYS A 63 -4.82 2.62 -5.03
C CYS A 63 -4.34 2.77 -3.58
N GLY A 64 -5.05 3.52 -2.73
CA GLY A 64 -4.68 3.71 -1.32
C GLY A 64 -3.32 4.40 -1.20
N TYR A 65 -2.33 3.72 -0.62
CA TYR A 65 -0.95 4.19 -0.56
C TYR A 65 -0.09 3.73 -1.77
N GLY A 66 -0.74 3.22 -2.82
CA GLY A 66 -0.18 2.96 -4.15
C GLY A 66 0.67 1.70 -4.34
N PRO A 67 0.60 0.63 -3.53
CA PRO A 67 1.54 -0.48 -3.67
C PRO A 67 1.47 -1.18 -5.03
N ILE A 68 0.29 -1.27 -5.65
CA ILE A 68 0.10 -1.95 -6.94
C ILE A 68 0.68 -1.11 -8.07
N GLY A 69 0.24 0.15 -8.21
CA GLY A 69 0.71 1.02 -9.28
C GLY A 69 2.18 1.45 -9.20
N LEU A 70 2.87 1.24 -8.06
CA LEU A 70 4.29 1.57 -7.88
C LEU A 70 5.23 0.37 -8.10
N ALA A 71 4.73 -0.86 -7.99
CA ALA A 71 5.54 -2.07 -8.11
C ALA A 71 5.83 -2.41 -9.58
#